data_AF-A0A349FFT7-F1
#
_entry.id   AF-A0A349FFT7-F1
#
_cell.length_a   1.000
_cell.length_b   1.000
_cell.length_c   1.000
_cell.angle_alpha   90.00
_cell.angle_beta   90.00
_cell.angle_gamma   90.00
#
_symmetry.space_group_name_H-M   'P 1'
#
loop_
_entity.id
_entity.type
_entity.pdbx_description
1 polymer ?
#
loop_
_entity_poly.entity_id
_entity_poly.type
_entity_poly.pdbx_seq_one_letter_code
_entity_poly.pdbx_strand_id
1 'polypeptide(L)'
;MKGLDIVLFSGLLIDNLNEFFKAIEAAMYKLVCGISALVIGLLIFGSYDLVFSNQWYVSHSSELLLAILSELPSLREYLASTGFIDITRLIALLQSITLSIVFAIIFRLILNVFTGLISVVQYAILGAFCGFLYYALPALIAFVDSYFFDNTLSLPTISANEIVDVLIWYLPLMITVFFTATSRRRQFAQAERFWFK
;
A
#
# COMPACT_ATOMS: atom_id res chain seq x y z
N MET A 1 58.21 28.84 -12.96
CA MET A 1 57.36 27.70 -13.37
C MET A 1 56.63 27.00 -12.22
N LYS A 2 57.13 26.98 -10.97
CA LYS A 2 56.46 26.29 -9.83
C LYS A 2 55.11 26.85 -9.33
N GLY A 3 54.73 28.08 -9.69
CA GLY A 3 53.50 28.71 -9.19
C GLY A 3 52.23 28.35 -9.97
N LEU A 4 52.35 27.95 -11.23
CA LEU A 4 51.18 27.63 -12.07
C LEU A 4 50.58 26.26 -11.71
N ASP A 5 51.44 25.29 -11.38
CA ASP A 5 51.03 23.93 -11.01
C ASP A 5 50.26 23.90 -9.68
N ILE A 6 50.59 24.76 -8.72
CA ILE A 6 49.89 24.84 -7.43
C ILE A 6 48.48 25.42 -7.60
N VAL A 7 48.32 26.43 -8.48
CA VAL A 7 47.00 27.03 -8.77
C VAL A 7 46.11 26.04 -9.50
N LEU A 8 46.65 25.32 -10.50
CA LEU A 8 45.93 24.26 -11.23
C LEU A 8 45.52 23.10 -10.32
N PHE A 9 46.41 22.68 -9.41
CA PHE A 9 46.11 21.62 -8.46
C PHE A 9 45.05 22.05 -7.43
N SER A 10 45.09 23.32 -6.99
CA SER A 10 44.08 23.86 -6.06
C SER A 10 42.69 23.99 -6.70
N GLY A 11 42.60 24.41 -7.97
CA GLY A 11 41.32 24.49 -8.70
C GLY A 11 40.70 23.11 -8.90
N LEU A 12 41.50 22.13 -9.30
CA LEU A 12 41.03 20.75 -9.54
C LEU A 12 40.57 20.05 -8.25
N LEU A 13 41.14 20.44 -7.10
CA LEU A 13 40.74 19.95 -5.77
C LEU A 13 39.42 20.60 -5.31
N ILE A 14 39.23 21.89 -5.59
CA ILE A 14 37.98 22.62 -5.29
C ILE A 14 36.82 22.11 -6.16
N ASP A 15 37.06 21.85 -7.45
CA ASP A 15 36.04 21.31 -8.36
C ASP A 15 35.61 19.90 -7.94
N ASN A 16 36.55 19.02 -7.58
CA ASN A 16 36.23 17.69 -7.03
C ASN A 16 35.46 17.77 -5.70
N LEU A 17 35.79 18.74 -4.83
CA LEU A 17 35.05 18.97 -3.58
C LEU A 17 33.61 19.43 -3.86
N ASN A 18 33.43 20.32 -4.83
CA ASN A 18 32.10 20.78 -5.25
C ASN A 18 31.26 19.67 -5.88
N GLU A 19 31.85 18.80 -6.70
CA GLU A 19 31.17 17.60 -7.22
C GLU A 19 30.77 16.64 -6.09
N PHE A 20 31.66 16.42 -5.12
CA PHE A 20 31.37 15.60 -3.96
C PHE A 20 30.21 16.17 -3.11
N PHE A 21 30.21 17.48 -2.84
CA PHE A 21 29.11 18.12 -2.11
C PHE A 21 27.79 18.06 -2.87
N LYS A 22 27.80 18.28 -4.20
CA LYS A 22 26.60 18.10 -5.04
C LYS A 22 26.10 16.65 -5.03
N ALA A 23 27.00 15.67 -5.01
CA ALA A 23 26.63 14.27 -4.90
C ALA A 23 25.96 13.95 -3.55
N ILE A 24 26.47 14.51 -2.45
CA ILE A 24 25.86 14.39 -1.13
C ILE A 24 24.48 15.03 -1.11
N GLU A 25 24.34 16.24 -1.64
CA GLU A 25 23.06 16.96 -1.69
C GLU A 25 22.01 16.19 -2.49
N ALA A 26 22.41 15.65 -3.66
CA ALA A 26 21.55 14.81 -4.48
C ALA A 26 21.16 13.49 -3.78
N ALA A 27 22.07 12.88 -3.02
CA ALA A 27 21.79 11.68 -2.23
C ALA A 27 20.81 11.98 -1.08
N MET A 28 21.01 13.10 -0.38
CA MET A 28 20.16 13.52 0.73
C MET A 28 18.75 13.87 0.25
N TYR A 29 18.63 14.55 -0.89
CA TYR A 29 17.34 14.82 -1.53
C TYR A 29 16.58 13.53 -1.89
N LYS A 30 17.25 12.56 -2.51
CA LYS A 30 16.64 11.25 -2.83
C LYS A 30 16.17 10.50 -1.58
N LEU A 31 16.93 10.58 -0.49
CA LEU A 31 16.59 9.96 0.78
C LEU A 31 15.34 10.62 1.39
N VAL A 32 15.27 11.95 1.44
CA VAL A 32 14.10 12.68 1.94
C VAL A 32 12.87 12.38 1.08
N CYS A 33 13.01 12.38 -0.25
CA CYS A 33 11.92 11.99 -1.15
C CYS A 33 11.47 10.54 -0.90
N GLY A 34 12.40 9.60 -0.70
CA GLY A 34 12.09 8.21 -0.37
C GLY A 34 11.32 8.07 0.94
N ILE A 35 11.76 8.76 1.99
CA ILE A 35 11.06 8.78 3.30
C ILE A 35 9.67 9.38 3.15
N SER A 36 9.54 10.51 2.44
CA SER A 36 8.22 11.14 2.22
C SER A 36 7.27 10.20 1.47
N ALA A 37 7.76 9.47 0.47
CA ALA A 37 6.99 8.47 -0.25
C ALA A 37 6.55 7.31 0.66
N LEU A 38 7.44 6.85 1.53
CA LEU A 38 7.12 5.82 2.53
C LEU A 38 6.02 6.30 3.49
N VAL A 39 6.13 7.53 4.00
CA VAL A 39 5.11 8.13 4.87
C VAL A 39 3.77 8.25 4.14
N ILE A 40 3.75 8.63 2.86
CA ILE A 40 2.52 8.67 2.07
C ILE A 40 1.89 7.27 1.94
N GLY A 41 2.70 6.24 1.72
CA GLY A 41 2.23 4.85 1.70
C GLY A 41 1.56 4.42 3.00
N LEU A 42 2.20 4.74 4.13
CA LEU A 42 1.64 4.49 5.47
C LEU A 42 0.37 5.31 5.72
N LEU A 43 0.34 6.58 5.31
CA LEU A 43 -0.82 7.44 5.49
C LEU A 43 -2.02 6.94 4.68
N ILE A 44 -1.81 6.46 3.45
CA ILE A 44 -2.88 5.87 2.65
C ILE A 44 -3.45 4.63 3.34
N PHE A 45 -2.57 3.75 3.84
CA PHE A 45 -2.99 2.55 4.54
C PHE A 45 -3.72 2.87 5.87
N GLY A 46 -3.15 3.74 6.70
CA GLY A 46 -3.75 4.12 7.98
C GLY A 46 -5.06 4.89 7.81
N SER A 47 -5.15 5.78 6.80
CA SER A 47 -6.40 6.48 6.49
C SER A 47 -7.48 5.53 5.98
N TYR A 48 -7.09 4.51 5.20
CA TYR A 48 -8.00 3.46 4.77
C TYR A 48 -8.56 2.70 5.97
N ASP A 49 -7.71 2.25 6.89
CA ASP A 49 -8.13 1.54 8.10
C ASP A 49 -9.09 2.39 8.95
N LEU A 50 -8.77 3.67 9.16
CA LEU A 50 -9.63 4.60 9.89
C LEU A 50 -11.01 4.76 9.26
N VAL A 51 -11.11 4.78 7.92
CA VAL A 51 -12.41 4.89 7.23
C VAL A 51 -13.15 3.56 7.24
N PHE A 52 -12.44 2.45 7.01
CA PHE A 52 -13.02 1.11 6.96
C PHE A 52 -13.59 0.67 8.30
N SER A 53 -12.92 1.01 9.40
CA SER A 53 -13.37 0.74 10.77
C SER A 53 -14.44 1.71 11.27
N ASN A 54 -14.73 2.80 10.55
CA ASN A 54 -15.68 3.80 11.00
C ASN A 54 -17.13 3.30 10.88
N GLN A 55 -17.87 3.37 11.99
CA GLN A 55 -19.25 2.91 12.08
C GLN A 55 -20.17 3.53 11.02
N TRP A 56 -19.96 4.80 10.66
CA TRP A 56 -20.76 5.46 9.62
C TRP A 56 -20.57 4.77 8.26
N TYR A 57 -19.33 4.45 7.89
CA TYR A 57 -19.04 3.80 6.62
C TYR A 57 -19.61 2.38 6.61
N VAL A 58 -19.35 1.61 7.67
CA VAL A 58 -19.81 0.21 7.79
C VAL A 58 -21.33 0.13 7.76
N SER A 59 -22.05 0.95 8.54
CA SER A 59 -23.51 0.93 8.57
C SER A 59 -24.12 1.30 7.22
N HIS A 60 -23.73 2.44 6.66
CA HIS A 60 -24.33 2.94 5.43
C HIS A 60 -24.04 2.05 4.22
N SER A 61 -22.81 1.56 4.09
CA SER A 61 -22.45 0.65 3.00
C SER A 61 -23.10 -0.73 3.17
N SER A 62 -23.26 -1.23 4.40
CA SER A 62 -23.98 -2.48 4.66
C SER A 62 -25.45 -2.37 4.27
N GLU A 63 -26.12 -1.27 4.64
CA GLU A 63 -27.53 -1.02 4.28
C GLU A 63 -27.73 -1.01 2.77
N LEU A 64 -26.87 -0.30 2.03
CA LEU A 64 -26.93 -0.25 0.57
C LEU A 64 -26.68 -1.63 -0.06
N LEU A 65 -25.68 -2.36 0.42
CA LEU A 65 -25.37 -3.69 -0.11
C LEU A 65 -26.46 -4.71 0.22
N LEU A 66 -27.04 -4.64 1.41
CA LEU A 66 -28.17 -5.48 1.82
C LEU A 66 -29.42 -5.17 0.99
N ALA A 67 -29.69 -3.89 0.70
CA ALA A 67 -30.78 -3.51 -0.19
C ALA A 67 -30.59 -4.13 -1.59
N ILE A 68 -29.38 -4.04 -2.17
CA ILE A 68 -29.07 -4.65 -3.48
C ILE A 68 -29.18 -6.18 -3.43
N LEU A 69 -28.68 -6.81 -2.37
CA LEU A 69 -28.77 -8.27 -2.17
C LEU A 69 -30.22 -8.73 -1.99
N SER A 70 -31.09 -7.90 -1.41
CA SER A 70 -32.51 -8.23 -1.23
C SER A 70 -33.28 -8.32 -2.55
N GLU A 71 -32.82 -7.63 -3.59
CA GLU A 71 -33.36 -7.71 -4.95
C GLU A 71 -32.90 -8.98 -5.70
N LEU A 72 -31.98 -9.76 -5.13
CA LEU A 72 -31.40 -10.98 -5.72
C LEU A 72 -31.59 -12.20 -4.79
N PRO A 73 -32.83 -12.68 -4.59
CA PRO A 73 -33.15 -13.72 -3.61
C PRO A 73 -32.44 -15.06 -3.89
N SER A 74 -32.22 -15.40 -5.15
CA SER A 74 -31.50 -16.61 -5.56
C SER A 74 -30.05 -16.66 -5.09
N LEU A 75 -29.38 -15.50 -5.02
CA LEU A 75 -27.99 -15.40 -4.59
C LEU A 75 -27.89 -15.49 -3.05
N ARG A 76 -28.89 -14.95 -2.34
CA ARG A 76 -29.00 -15.07 -0.88
C ARG A 76 -29.20 -16.52 -0.43
N GLU A 77 -30.08 -17.28 -1.10
CA GLU A 77 -30.32 -18.70 -0.81
C GLU A 77 -29.09 -19.56 -1.14
N TYR A 78 -28.36 -19.24 -2.21
CA TYR A 78 -27.12 -19.92 -2.56
C TYR A 78 -26.00 -19.69 -1.52
N LEU A 79 -25.86 -18.47 -1.01
CA LEU A 79 -24.87 -18.16 0.03
C LEU A 79 -25.22 -18.81 1.38
N ALA A 80 -26.51 -18.87 1.72
CA ALA A 80 -26.96 -19.55 2.94
C ALA A 80 -26.71 -21.07 2.93
N SER A 81 -26.60 -21.70 1.75
CA SER A 81 -26.44 -23.14 1.61
C SER A 81 -25.00 -23.61 1.45
N THR A 82 -24.07 -22.75 1.02
CA THR A 82 -22.70 -23.15 0.65
C THR A 82 -21.66 -23.00 1.76
N GLY A 83 -21.93 -22.25 2.83
CA GLY A 83 -21.14 -22.20 4.08
C GLY A 83 -19.69 -21.70 3.98
N PHE A 84 -19.13 -21.52 2.78
CA PHE A 84 -17.72 -21.17 2.55
C PHE A 84 -17.46 -19.65 2.69
N ILE A 85 -18.40 -18.81 2.25
CA ILE A 85 -18.39 -17.37 2.47
C ILE A 85 -19.75 -16.99 3.05
N ASP A 86 -19.77 -16.68 4.34
CA ASP A 86 -20.96 -16.14 4.99
C ASP A 86 -21.31 -14.76 4.38
N ILE A 87 -22.59 -14.39 4.38
CA ILE A 87 -23.10 -13.14 3.81
C ILE A 87 -22.33 -11.93 4.38
N THR A 88 -21.98 -11.99 5.66
CA THR A 88 -21.17 -10.99 6.36
C THR A 88 -19.80 -10.77 5.71
N ARG A 89 -19.10 -11.85 5.33
CA ARG A 89 -17.78 -11.78 4.67
C ARG A 89 -17.88 -11.26 3.25
N LEU A 90 -18.95 -11.64 2.53
CA LEU A 90 -19.18 -11.11 1.19
C LEU A 90 -19.42 -9.59 1.23
N ILE A 91 -20.23 -9.12 2.18
CA ILE A 91 -20.47 -7.69 2.38
C ILE A 91 -19.17 -6.97 2.72
N ALA A 92 -18.37 -7.50 3.66
CA ALA A 92 -17.08 -6.93 4.02
C ALA A 92 -16.10 -6.87 2.83
N LEU A 93 -16.10 -7.89 1.97
CA LEU A 93 -15.29 -7.92 0.75
C LEU A 93 -15.73 -6.86 -0.27
N LEU A 94 -17.04 -6.70 -0.47
CA LEU A 94 -17.56 -5.67 -1.37
C LEU A 94 -17.25 -4.26 -0.83
N GLN A 95 -17.38 -4.05 0.47
CA GLN A 95 -17.00 -2.81 1.14
C GLN A 95 -15.51 -2.51 0.98
N SER A 96 -14.64 -3.51 1.18
CA SER A 96 -13.20 -3.31 1.08
C SER A 96 -12.77 -3.03 -0.35
N ILE A 97 -13.36 -3.73 -1.33
CA ILE A 97 -13.11 -3.47 -2.76
C ILE A 97 -13.52 -2.04 -3.14
N THR A 98 -14.74 -1.62 -2.80
CA THR A 98 -15.23 -0.27 -3.15
C THR A 98 -14.36 0.80 -2.52
N LEU A 99 -14.01 0.67 -1.23
CA LEU A 99 -13.14 1.64 -0.55
C LEU A 99 -11.74 1.64 -1.15
N SER A 100 -11.20 0.47 -1.48
CA SER A 100 -9.88 0.34 -2.09
C SER A 100 -9.81 1.05 -3.44
N ILE A 101 -10.87 0.98 -4.25
CA ILE A 101 -10.95 1.72 -5.52
C ILE A 101 -10.92 3.23 -5.27
N VAL A 102 -11.66 3.73 -4.27
CA VAL A 102 -11.66 5.16 -3.90
C VAL A 102 -10.25 5.61 -3.49
N PHE A 103 -9.59 4.86 -2.61
CA PHE A 103 -8.22 5.16 -2.18
C PHE A 103 -7.20 5.05 -3.31
N ALA A 104 -7.38 4.11 -4.25
CA ALA A 104 -6.54 4.02 -5.43
C ALA A 104 -6.68 5.25 -6.35
N ILE A 105 -7.89 5.79 -6.50
CA ILE A 105 -8.13 7.04 -7.23
C ILE A 105 -7.44 8.21 -6.52
N ILE A 106 -7.58 8.32 -5.20
CA ILE A 106 -6.92 9.37 -4.40
C ILE A 106 -5.40 9.25 -4.54
N PHE A 107 -4.84 8.06 -4.39
CA PHE A 107 -3.40 7.83 -4.54
C PHE A 107 -2.92 8.18 -5.95
N ARG A 108 -3.69 7.81 -6.97
CA ARG A 108 -3.41 8.19 -8.37
C ARG A 108 -3.40 9.70 -8.55
N LEU A 109 -4.31 10.44 -7.90
CA LEU A 109 -4.33 11.90 -7.94
C LEU A 109 -3.09 12.49 -7.25
N ILE A 110 -2.70 11.98 -6.08
CA ILE A 110 -1.47 12.38 -5.37
C ILE A 110 -0.25 12.21 -6.29
N LEU A 111 -0.12 11.05 -6.96
CA LEU A 111 0.97 10.80 -7.89
C LEU A 111 0.98 11.73 -9.11
N ASN A 112 -0.19 12.21 -9.55
CA ASN A 112 -0.25 13.17 -10.66
C ASN A 112 0.18 14.57 -10.23
N VAL A 113 -0.19 14.99 -9.02
CA VAL A 113 0.17 16.29 -8.47
C VAL A 113 1.67 16.32 -8.17
N PHE A 114 2.20 15.26 -7.59
CA PHE A 114 3.62 15.13 -7.23
C PHE A 114 4.34 14.18 -8.18
N THR A 115 4.60 14.63 -9.41
CA THR A 115 5.28 13.83 -10.44
C THR A 115 6.64 13.30 -9.99
N GLY A 116 7.37 14.06 -9.15
CA GLY A 116 8.62 13.60 -8.53
C GLY A 116 8.47 12.34 -7.68
N LEU A 117 7.29 12.12 -7.09
CA LEU A 117 6.97 10.94 -6.28
C LEU A 117 6.92 9.65 -7.12
N ILE A 118 6.64 9.76 -8.42
CA ILE A 118 6.57 8.61 -9.32
C ILE A 118 7.94 7.90 -9.40
N SER A 119 9.04 8.66 -9.36
CA SER A 119 10.41 8.13 -9.39
C SER A 119 10.75 7.27 -8.17
N VAL A 120 10.13 7.58 -7.03
CA VAL A 120 10.36 6.94 -5.72
C VAL A 120 9.14 6.13 -5.24
N VAL A 121 8.17 5.86 -6.11
CA VAL A 121 6.87 5.25 -5.76
C VAL A 121 7.00 3.87 -5.10
N GLN A 122 8.09 3.17 -5.35
CA GLN A 122 8.41 1.89 -4.69
C GLN A 122 8.48 2.01 -3.16
N TYR A 123 8.90 3.16 -2.63
CA TYR A 123 8.89 3.41 -1.19
C TYR A 123 7.48 3.63 -0.65
N ALA A 124 6.56 4.19 -1.44
CA ALA A 124 5.14 4.26 -1.07
C ALA A 124 4.48 2.87 -1.06
N ILE A 125 4.84 2.00 -2.01
CA ILE A 125 4.42 0.59 -1.98
C ILE A 125 4.96 -0.08 -0.70
N LEU A 126 6.24 0.15 -0.38
CA LEU A 126 6.85 -0.40 0.84
C LEU A 126 6.13 0.09 2.10
N GLY A 127 5.81 1.38 2.19
CA GLY A 127 5.05 1.94 3.31
C GLY A 127 3.67 1.28 3.47
N ALA A 128 2.91 1.16 2.37
CA ALA A 128 1.63 0.48 2.38
C ALA A 128 1.78 -1.00 2.77
N PHE A 129 2.82 -1.68 2.27
CA PHE A 129 3.11 -3.07 2.60
C PHE A 129 3.49 -3.26 4.07
N CYS A 130 4.26 -2.35 4.66
CA CYS A 130 4.52 -2.35 6.10
C CYS A 130 3.22 -2.19 6.91
N GLY A 131 2.32 -1.31 6.47
CA GLY A 131 0.98 -1.19 7.05
C GLY A 131 0.18 -2.49 6.95
N PHE A 132 0.18 -3.14 5.79
CA PHE A 132 -0.46 -4.44 5.62
C PHE A 132 0.12 -5.53 6.52
N LEU A 133 1.45 -5.63 6.57
CA LEU A 133 2.13 -6.61 7.42
C LEU A 133 1.84 -6.41 8.91
N TYR A 134 1.63 -5.17 9.35
CA TYR A 134 1.27 -4.87 10.74
C TYR A 134 -0.02 -5.60 11.16
N TYR A 135 -1.00 -5.76 10.26
CA TYR A 135 -2.23 -6.51 10.54
C TYR A 135 -2.13 -7.99 10.14
N ALA A 136 -1.45 -8.29 9.03
CA ALA A 136 -1.36 -9.66 8.50
C ALA A 136 -0.46 -10.58 9.33
N LEU A 137 0.65 -10.07 9.88
CA LEU A 137 1.59 -10.89 10.66
C LEU A 137 0.98 -11.41 11.96
N PRO A 138 0.34 -10.57 12.82
CA PRO A 138 -0.31 -11.08 14.02
C PRO A 138 -1.38 -12.14 13.73
N ALA A 139 -2.21 -11.92 12.70
CA ALA A 139 -3.25 -12.87 12.30
C ALA A 139 -2.65 -14.19 11.74
N LEU A 140 -1.52 -14.11 11.04
CA LEU A 140 -0.79 -15.29 10.57
C LEU A 140 -0.18 -16.07 11.72
N ILE A 141 0.40 -15.40 12.73
CA ILE A 141 0.97 -16.06 13.91
C ILE A 141 -0.14 -16.79 14.67
N ALA A 142 -1.27 -16.12 14.95
CA ALA A 142 -2.41 -16.75 15.62
C ALA A 142 -2.95 -17.96 14.84
N PHE A 143 -3.03 -17.85 13.50
CA PHE A 143 -3.41 -18.96 12.64
C PHE A 143 -2.41 -20.13 12.75
N VAL A 144 -1.11 -19.87 12.61
CA VAL A 144 -0.08 -20.91 12.72
C VAL A 144 -0.11 -21.57 14.09
N ASP A 145 -0.19 -20.80 15.18
CA ASP A 145 -0.22 -21.33 16.54
C ASP A 145 -1.45 -22.23 16.75
N SER A 146 -2.63 -21.83 16.27
CA SER A 146 -3.83 -22.67 16.37
C SER A 146 -3.67 -24.02 15.65
N TYR A 147 -3.11 -24.04 14.44
CA TYR A 147 -2.92 -25.27 13.67
C TYR A 147 -1.76 -26.16 14.15
N PHE A 148 -0.72 -25.59 14.75
CA PHE A 148 0.44 -26.35 15.24
C PHE A 148 0.24 -26.88 16.67
N PHE A 149 -0.45 -26.15 17.54
CA PHE A 149 -0.62 -26.53 18.95
C PHE A 149 -1.92 -27.28 19.27
N ASP A 150 -2.88 -27.36 18.34
CA ASP A 150 -4.10 -28.17 18.48
C ASP A 150 -3.83 -29.68 18.74
N ASN A 151 -2.61 -30.16 18.47
CA ASN A 151 -2.20 -31.54 18.79
C ASN A 151 -1.44 -31.72 20.12
N THR A 152 -1.12 -30.67 20.89
CA THR A 152 -0.30 -30.82 22.12
C THR A 152 -0.76 -30.03 23.34
N LEU A 153 -1.45 -28.90 23.20
CA LEU A 153 -2.02 -28.17 24.34
C LEU A 153 -3.24 -27.36 23.87
N SER A 154 -4.42 -27.77 24.29
CA SER A 154 -5.67 -27.03 24.09
C SER A 154 -5.68 -25.74 24.92
N LEU A 155 -5.04 -24.70 24.42
CA LEU A 155 -5.31 -23.32 24.82
C LEU A 155 -6.51 -22.81 23.99
N PRO A 156 -7.38 -21.95 24.54
CA PRO A 156 -8.57 -21.48 23.83
C PRO A 156 -8.15 -20.69 22.59
N THR A 157 -8.28 -21.33 21.43
CA THR A 157 -7.93 -20.78 20.13
C THR A 157 -9.00 -19.78 19.72
N ILE A 158 -8.58 -18.51 19.58
CA ILE A 158 -9.36 -17.51 18.86
C ILE A 158 -9.39 -17.96 17.38
N SER A 159 -10.56 -17.85 16.76
CA SER A 159 -10.96 -18.61 15.58
C SER A 159 -9.97 -18.62 14.41
N ALA A 160 -9.80 -19.78 13.76
CA ALA A 160 -8.96 -20.03 12.57
C ALA A 160 -9.24 -19.14 11.33
N ASN A 161 -10.24 -18.26 11.38
CA ASN A 161 -10.65 -17.41 10.27
C ASN A 161 -10.08 -15.99 10.28
N GLU A 162 -9.39 -15.56 11.33
CA GLU A 162 -8.93 -14.17 11.45
C GLU A 162 -8.03 -13.74 10.29
N ILE A 163 -7.19 -14.64 9.78
CA ILE A 163 -6.36 -14.33 8.61
C ILE A 163 -7.20 -14.09 7.35
N VAL A 164 -8.29 -14.84 7.17
CA VAL A 164 -9.19 -14.67 6.02
C VAL A 164 -9.87 -13.30 6.11
N ASP A 165 -10.29 -12.89 7.30
CA ASP A 165 -10.94 -11.59 7.51
C ASP A 165 -9.96 -10.42 7.27
N VAL A 166 -8.72 -10.52 7.78
CA VAL A 166 -7.65 -9.52 7.51
C VAL A 166 -7.33 -9.44 6.01
N LEU A 167 -7.26 -10.57 5.31
CA LEU A 167 -7.06 -10.58 3.87
C LEU A 167 -8.24 -9.93 3.14
N ILE A 168 -9.49 -10.23 3.52
CA ILE A 168 -10.68 -9.60 2.96
C ILE A 168 -10.63 -8.07 3.14
N TRP A 169 -10.20 -7.59 4.30
CA TRP A 169 -10.20 -6.16 4.61
C TRP A 169 -9.08 -5.38 3.92
N TYR A 170 -7.85 -5.91 3.85
CA TYR A 170 -6.69 -5.10 3.45
C TYR A 170 -6.01 -5.54 2.15
N LEU A 171 -6.22 -6.77 1.68
CA LEU A 171 -5.61 -7.26 0.44
C LEU A 171 -6.09 -6.46 -0.80
N PRO A 172 -7.38 -6.10 -0.95
CA PRO A 172 -7.82 -5.29 -2.08
C PRO A 172 -7.11 -3.93 -2.15
N LEU A 173 -6.85 -3.29 -1.00
CA LEU A 173 -6.11 -2.03 -0.96
C LEU A 173 -4.67 -2.24 -1.43
N MET A 174 -3.99 -3.28 -0.93
CA MET A 174 -2.62 -3.57 -1.33
C MET A 174 -2.50 -3.81 -2.84
N ILE A 175 -3.42 -4.59 -3.42
CA ILE A 175 -3.45 -4.85 -4.86
C ILE A 175 -3.65 -3.54 -5.64
N THR A 176 -4.60 -2.71 -5.23
CA THR A 176 -4.95 -1.49 -5.96
C THR A 176 -3.85 -0.42 -5.85
N VAL A 177 -3.19 -0.27 -4.69
CA VAL A 177 -2.02 0.60 -4.51
C VAL A 177 -0.86 0.12 -5.38
N PHE A 178 -0.57 -1.18 -5.36
CA PHE A 178 0.49 -1.78 -6.17
C PHE A 178 0.25 -1.58 -7.67
N PHE A 179 -0.97 -1.85 -8.13
CA PHE A 179 -1.36 -1.68 -9.52
C PHE A 179 -1.27 -0.22 -9.96
N THR A 180 -1.77 0.71 -9.14
CA THR A 180 -1.75 2.14 -9.42
C THR A 180 -0.32 2.67 -9.53
N ALA A 181 0.53 2.33 -8.55
CA ALA A 181 1.93 2.72 -8.54
C ALA A 181 2.68 2.19 -9.77
N THR A 182 2.51 0.91 -10.08
CA THR A 182 3.20 0.25 -11.20
C THR A 182 2.74 0.79 -12.55
N SER A 183 1.43 0.98 -12.72
CA SER A 183 0.84 1.57 -13.92
C SER A 183 1.37 2.98 -14.17
N ARG A 184 1.42 3.82 -13.14
CA ARG A 184 1.96 5.19 -13.25
C ARG A 184 3.45 5.23 -13.55
N ARG A 185 4.25 4.39 -12.88
CA ARG A 185 5.69 4.28 -13.19
C ARG A 185 5.93 3.87 -14.64
N ARG A 186 5.13 2.94 -15.17
CA ARG A 186 5.21 2.51 -16.56
C ARG A 186 4.87 3.63 -17.54
N GLN A 187 3.80 4.40 -17.27
CA GLN A 187 3.42 5.54 -18.10
C GLN A 187 4.50 6.64 -18.10
N PHE A 188 5.08 6.92 -16.93
CA PHE A 188 6.14 7.92 -16.80
C PHE A 188 7.41 7.49 -17.56
N ALA A 189 7.84 6.24 -17.40
CA ALA A 189 9.00 5.70 -18.14
C ALA A 189 8.78 5.66 -19.66
N GLN A 190 7.53 5.47 -20.12
CA GLN A 190 7.18 5.55 -21.54
C GLN A 190 7.25 6.99 -22.05
N ALA A 191 6.72 7.95 -21.28
CA ALA A 191 6.78 9.37 -21.61
C ALA A 191 8.24 9.83 -21.74
N GLU A 192 9.11 9.53 -20.78
CA GLU A 192 10.54 9.88 -20.84
C GLU A 192 11.22 9.33 -22.10
N ARG A 193 10.96 8.07 -22.46
CA ARG A 193 11.53 7.46 -23.68
C ARG A 193 11.07 8.10 -24.98
N PHE A 194 9.89 8.74 -25.00
CA PHE A 194 9.41 9.46 -26.18
C PHE A 194 10.11 10.80 -26.39
N TRP A 195 10.63 11.43 -25.33
CA TRP A 195 11.37 12.71 -25.43
C TRP A 195 12.83 12.55 -25.88
N PHE A 196 13.37 11.32 -25.89
CA PHE A 196 14.72 11.01 -26.34
C PHE A 196 14.77 10.37 -27.75
N LYS A 197 13.67 10.44 -28.51
CA LYS A 197 13.62 10.10 -29.94
C LYS A 197 13.31 11.35 -30.75
#